data_AF-A0A3D2M8I1-F1
#
_entry.id   AF-A0A3D2M8I1-F1
#
_cell.length_a   1.000
_cell.length_b   1.000
_cell.length_c   1.000
_cell.angle_alpha   90.00
_cell.angle_beta   90.00
_cell.angle_gamma   90.00
#
_symmetry.space_group_name_H-M   'P 1'
#
loop_
_entity.id
_entity.type
_entity.pdbx_description
1 polymer ?
#
loop_
_entity_poly.entity_id
_entity_poly.type
_entity_poly.pdbx_seq_one_letter_code
_entity_poly.pdbx_strand_id
1 'polypeptide(L)'
;DFAYAVHTDVGNTCIACRVNRRLAPLSQALESGCTVEIVTAPGARPNPAWLNFVVTGKARTHIRHALKLQRRSESINLGERLLNKALTGFETSLEKISPERIQAVLNEYHMEVIEDLLEDIGLGNRMAYVIARRLLASEGEQAPSAEGPLAIRGTEGLVLNYAKCCTPIPGDPIVGHLSAGKGMVVHLETCRNISEVRHNPDKCIQLSWSKDVTGEFNVELRVELEHQRGLIALLAGSVNAADGNIEKIGMDERDGRISVVQLVVSVHDRVHLARVIKKLRAIKGVMRITRVKA
;
A
#
# COMPACT_ATOMS: atom_id res chain seq x y z
N ASP A 1 -7.00 -15.28 0.69
CA ASP A 1 -5.58 -15.68 0.69
C ASP A 1 -5.34 -17.13 1.09
N PHE A 2 -5.72 -17.55 2.30
CA PHE A 2 -5.48 -18.91 2.80
C PHE A 2 -5.95 -20.03 1.86
N ALA A 3 -7.17 -19.92 1.31
CA ALA A 3 -7.71 -20.90 0.35
C ALA A 3 -6.80 -21.12 -0.88
N TYR A 4 -6.25 -20.05 -1.46
CA TYR A 4 -5.33 -20.11 -2.61
C TYR A 4 -3.91 -20.53 -2.22
N ALA A 5 -3.53 -20.38 -0.95
CA ALA A 5 -2.29 -20.93 -0.44
C ALA A 5 -2.36 -22.46 -0.43
N VAL A 6 -3.48 -23.03 0.00
CA VAL A 6 -3.77 -24.47 -0.01
C VAL A 6 -3.85 -25.01 -1.44
N HIS A 7 -4.80 -24.53 -2.25
CA HIS A 7 -4.93 -24.93 -3.65
C HIS A 7 -5.73 -23.92 -4.46
N THR A 8 -5.42 -23.79 -5.76
CA THR A 8 -6.12 -22.87 -6.65
C THR A 8 -7.61 -23.18 -6.76
N ASP A 9 -7.98 -24.47 -6.86
CA ASP A 9 -9.39 -24.88 -6.97
C ASP A 9 -10.18 -24.65 -5.69
N VAL A 10 -9.55 -24.83 -4.51
CA VAL A 10 -10.17 -24.49 -3.21
C VAL A 10 -10.42 -22.99 -3.12
N GLY A 11 -9.47 -22.18 -3.61
CA GLY A 11 -9.65 -20.73 -3.74
C GLY A 11 -10.77 -20.34 -4.70
N ASN A 12 -10.84 -20.99 -5.87
CA ASN A 12 -11.81 -20.67 -6.91
C ASN A 12 -13.25 -21.06 -6.53
N THR A 13 -13.41 -22.15 -5.78
CA THR A 13 -14.71 -22.67 -5.36
C THR A 13 -15.13 -22.23 -3.96
N CYS A 14 -14.39 -21.30 -3.35
CA CYS A 14 -14.66 -20.78 -2.01
C CYS A 14 -15.95 -19.96 -1.97
N ILE A 15 -16.83 -20.23 -1.01
CA ILE A 15 -18.07 -19.46 -0.79
C ILE A 15 -18.12 -18.79 0.59
N ALA A 16 -17.50 -19.40 1.60
CA ALA A 16 -17.47 -18.90 2.96
C ALA A 16 -16.24 -19.42 3.71
N CYS A 17 -15.93 -18.81 4.83
CA CYS A 17 -14.93 -19.32 5.75
C CYS A 17 -15.46 -19.36 7.19
N ARG A 18 -14.85 -20.22 7.99
CA ARG A 18 -14.98 -20.19 9.45
C ARG A 18 -13.60 -19.98 10.06
N VAL A 19 -13.53 -19.10 11.03
CA VAL A 19 -12.34 -18.85 11.84
C VAL A 19 -12.67 -19.26 13.27
N ASN A 20 -11.89 -20.16 13.84
CA ASN A 20 -12.13 -20.74 15.18
C ASN A 20 -13.57 -21.28 15.32
N ARG A 21 -14.02 -22.03 14.31
CA ARG A 21 -15.36 -22.66 14.20
C ARG A 21 -16.54 -21.68 14.12
N ARG A 22 -16.31 -20.38 13.96
CA ARG A 22 -17.37 -19.37 13.75
C ARG A 22 -17.36 -18.85 12.33
N LEU A 23 -18.54 -18.64 11.74
CA LEU A 23 -18.65 -18.02 10.42
C LEU A 23 -18.03 -16.62 10.45
N ALA A 24 -17.22 -16.33 9.44
CA ALA A 24 -16.48 -15.08 9.32
C ALA A 24 -16.61 -14.52 7.88
N PRO A 25 -16.55 -13.19 7.70
CA PRO A 25 -16.48 -12.62 6.37
C PRO A 25 -15.13 -12.96 5.71
N LEU A 26 -15.15 -13.20 4.38
CA LEU A 26 -13.95 -13.54 3.60
C LEU A 26 -12.87 -12.44 3.62
N SER A 27 -13.25 -11.21 3.93
CA SER A 27 -12.36 -10.06 4.06
C SER A 27 -11.66 -9.96 5.43
N GLN A 28 -12.01 -10.81 6.40
CA GLN A 28 -11.40 -10.77 7.73
C GLN A 28 -9.92 -11.14 7.66
N ALA A 29 -9.07 -10.27 8.24
CA ALA A 29 -7.65 -10.56 8.39
C ALA A 29 -7.43 -11.71 9.38
N LEU A 30 -6.52 -12.62 9.05
CA LEU A 30 -6.19 -13.77 9.90
C LEU A 30 -5.09 -13.39 10.90
N GLU A 31 -5.26 -13.82 12.14
CA GLU A 31 -4.25 -13.73 13.20
C GLU A 31 -3.49 -15.05 13.34
N SER A 32 -2.24 -14.97 13.80
CA SER A 32 -1.40 -16.14 14.07
C SER A 32 -2.04 -17.05 15.12
N GLY A 33 -2.07 -18.36 14.85
CA GLY A 33 -2.64 -19.37 15.75
C GLY A 33 -4.14 -19.64 15.57
N CYS A 34 -4.81 -18.94 14.65
CA CYS A 34 -6.21 -19.22 14.34
C CYS A 34 -6.39 -20.50 13.51
N THR A 35 -7.46 -21.26 13.80
CA THR A 35 -7.90 -22.38 12.96
C THR A 35 -8.85 -21.87 11.87
N VAL A 36 -8.58 -22.20 10.61
CA VAL A 36 -9.36 -21.74 9.45
C VAL A 36 -9.98 -22.93 8.72
N GLU A 37 -11.29 -22.89 8.54
CA GLU A 37 -12.03 -23.82 7.68
C GLU A 37 -12.56 -23.06 6.46
N ILE A 38 -12.34 -23.60 5.27
CA ILE A 38 -12.86 -23.02 4.02
C ILE A 38 -14.03 -23.86 3.54
N VAL A 39 -15.16 -23.21 3.30
CA VAL A 39 -16.36 -23.84 2.75
C VAL A 39 -16.34 -23.63 1.24
N THR A 40 -16.34 -24.72 0.49
CA THR A 40 -16.35 -24.73 -0.98
C THR A 40 -17.67 -25.26 -1.52
N ALA A 41 -18.04 -24.85 -2.74
CA ALA A 41 -19.21 -25.36 -3.43
C ALA A 41 -18.90 -25.69 -4.91
N PRO A 42 -19.43 -26.80 -5.46
CA PRO A 42 -19.30 -27.13 -6.87
C PRO A 42 -19.93 -26.03 -7.74
N GLY A 43 -19.18 -25.50 -8.71
CA GLY A 43 -19.65 -24.43 -9.59
C GLY A 43 -19.53 -23.02 -9.01
N ALA A 44 -19.10 -22.85 -7.76
CA ALA A 44 -18.73 -21.54 -7.23
C ALA A 44 -17.54 -20.97 -7.99
N ARG A 45 -17.54 -19.65 -8.18
CA ARG A 45 -16.49 -18.92 -8.88
C ARG A 45 -16.04 -17.70 -8.09
N PRO A 46 -14.82 -17.20 -8.34
CA PRO A 46 -14.33 -15.99 -7.71
C PRO A 46 -15.23 -14.80 -7.98
N ASN A 47 -15.48 -14.01 -6.95
CA ASN A 47 -16.17 -12.73 -7.09
C ASN A 47 -15.15 -11.61 -7.36
N PRO A 48 -15.37 -10.73 -8.35
CA PRO A 48 -14.53 -9.56 -8.59
C PRO A 48 -14.25 -8.70 -7.35
N ALA A 49 -15.23 -8.59 -6.43
CA ALA A 49 -15.09 -7.84 -5.19
C ALA A 49 -13.97 -8.37 -4.27
N TRP A 50 -13.52 -9.62 -4.45
CA TRP A 50 -12.39 -10.17 -3.70
C TRP A 50 -11.08 -9.46 -3.99
N LEU A 51 -10.94 -8.83 -5.18
CA LEU A 51 -9.77 -8.02 -5.52
C LEU A 51 -9.57 -6.81 -4.60
N ASN A 52 -10.62 -6.39 -3.88
CA ASN A 52 -10.57 -5.26 -2.95
C ASN A 52 -9.89 -5.59 -1.61
N PHE A 53 -9.91 -6.86 -1.17
CA PHE A 53 -9.43 -7.24 0.16
C PHE A 53 -8.36 -8.35 0.17
N VAL A 54 -8.08 -8.97 -0.98
CA VAL A 54 -7.05 -10.01 -1.09
C VAL A 54 -5.64 -9.39 -1.08
N VAL A 55 -4.72 -9.97 -0.31
CA VAL A 55 -3.39 -9.36 -0.06
C VAL A 55 -2.27 -10.08 -0.81
N THR A 56 -2.34 -11.41 -0.96
CA THR A 56 -1.24 -12.20 -1.52
C THR A 56 -1.22 -12.17 -3.05
N GLY A 57 -0.01 -12.07 -3.62
CA GLY A 57 0.17 -12.04 -5.08
C GLY A 57 -0.32 -13.30 -5.79
N LYS A 58 -0.15 -14.48 -5.15
CA LYS A 58 -0.64 -15.77 -5.66
C LYS A 58 -2.16 -15.77 -5.80
N ALA A 59 -2.89 -15.44 -4.72
CA ALA A 59 -4.34 -15.42 -4.72
C ALA A 59 -4.90 -14.43 -5.76
N ARG A 60 -4.33 -13.22 -5.82
CA ARG A 60 -4.73 -12.23 -6.83
C ARG A 60 -4.54 -12.68 -8.26
N THR A 61 -3.39 -13.28 -8.55
CA THR A 61 -3.07 -13.73 -9.91
C THR A 61 -4.06 -14.79 -10.36
N HIS A 62 -4.37 -15.76 -9.49
CA HIS A 62 -5.36 -16.79 -9.79
C HIS A 62 -6.79 -16.26 -9.85
N ILE A 63 -7.19 -15.34 -8.96
CA ILE A 63 -8.50 -14.66 -9.03
C ILE A 63 -8.61 -13.93 -10.36
N ARG A 64 -7.62 -13.12 -10.75
CA ARG A 64 -7.62 -12.41 -12.03
C ARG A 64 -7.66 -13.36 -13.21
N HIS A 65 -6.88 -14.44 -13.18
CA HIS A 65 -6.91 -15.44 -14.25
C HIS A 65 -8.30 -16.07 -14.38
N ALA A 66 -8.91 -16.46 -13.26
CA ALA A 66 -10.25 -17.02 -13.23
C ALA A 66 -11.33 -16.02 -13.66
N LEU A 67 -11.21 -14.76 -13.25
CA LEU A 67 -12.10 -13.66 -13.64
C LEU A 67 -11.93 -13.23 -15.10
N LYS A 68 -10.70 -13.29 -15.64
CA LYS A 68 -10.41 -13.07 -17.06
C LYS A 68 -11.02 -14.18 -17.92
N LEU A 69 -11.09 -15.40 -17.39
CA LEU A 69 -11.83 -16.50 -18.01
C LEU A 69 -13.36 -16.33 -17.85
N GLN A 70 -13.80 -15.48 -16.92
CA GLN A 70 -15.18 -15.12 -16.67
C GLN A 70 -15.56 -13.86 -17.47
N ARG A 71 -16.87 -13.62 -17.63
CA ARG A 71 -17.42 -12.71 -18.64
C ARG A 71 -16.90 -11.29 -18.51
N ARG A 72 -16.31 -10.76 -19.60
CA ARG A 72 -15.89 -9.35 -19.81
C ARG A 72 -16.85 -8.32 -19.20
N SER A 73 -18.16 -8.57 -19.30
CA SER A 73 -19.23 -7.73 -18.73
C SER A 73 -19.11 -7.50 -17.22
N GLU A 74 -18.67 -8.49 -16.42
CA GLU A 74 -18.56 -8.34 -14.96
C GLU A 74 -17.38 -7.44 -14.56
N SER A 75 -16.26 -7.55 -15.27
CA SER A 75 -15.09 -6.68 -15.10
C SER A 75 -15.42 -5.23 -15.44
N ILE A 76 -16.12 -5.00 -16.55
CA ILE A 76 -16.60 -3.68 -16.95
C ILE A 76 -17.51 -3.07 -15.87
N ASN A 77 -18.54 -3.81 -15.42
CA ASN A 77 -19.45 -3.37 -14.36
C ASN A 77 -18.74 -3.05 -13.03
N LEU A 78 -17.66 -3.77 -12.71
CA LEU A 78 -16.85 -3.44 -11.54
C LEU A 78 -16.03 -2.17 -11.78
N GLY A 79 -15.38 -2.05 -12.94
CA GLY A 79 -14.59 -0.87 -13.30
C GLY A 79 -15.41 0.41 -13.29
N GLU A 80 -16.63 0.35 -13.83
CA GLU A 80 -17.58 1.47 -13.84
C GLU A 80 -17.93 1.92 -12.42
N ARG A 81 -18.27 0.98 -11.52
CA ARG A 81 -18.55 1.28 -10.11
C ARG A 81 -17.35 1.90 -9.41
N LEU A 82 -16.14 1.40 -9.67
CA LEU A 82 -14.91 1.94 -9.10
C LEU A 82 -14.61 3.35 -9.61
N LEU A 83 -14.76 3.59 -10.91
CA LEU A 83 -14.55 4.89 -11.54
C LEU A 83 -15.56 5.92 -11.04
N ASN A 84 -16.85 5.58 -11.03
CA ASN A 84 -17.90 6.47 -10.50
C ASN A 84 -17.69 6.78 -9.01
N LYS A 85 -17.28 5.80 -8.20
CA LYS A 85 -16.94 6.05 -6.79
C LYS A 85 -15.78 7.04 -6.66
N ALA A 86 -14.75 6.93 -7.51
CA ALA A 86 -13.64 7.88 -7.51
C ALA A 86 -14.09 9.28 -7.96
N LEU A 87 -14.90 9.37 -9.02
CA LEU A 87 -15.46 10.64 -9.52
C LEU A 87 -16.37 11.33 -8.49
N THR A 88 -17.09 10.55 -7.67
CA THR A 88 -17.93 11.09 -6.59
C THR A 88 -17.09 11.88 -5.58
N GLY A 89 -15.84 11.48 -5.35
CA GLY A 89 -14.89 12.24 -4.51
C GLY A 89 -14.51 13.61 -5.09
N PHE A 90 -14.77 13.84 -6.37
CA PHE A 90 -14.63 15.12 -7.07
C PHE A 90 -16.00 15.75 -7.39
N GLU A 91 -17.05 15.35 -6.67
CA GLU A 91 -18.44 15.83 -6.83
C GLU A 91 -19.00 15.66 -8.25
N THR A 92 -18.45 14.72 -9.01
CA THR A 92 -18.79 14.45 -10.42
C THR A 92 -19.17 12.97 -10.62
N SER A 93 -19.78 12.65 -11.77
CA SER A 93 -20.09 11.28 -12.20
C SER A 93 -19.65 11.09 -13.65
N LEU A 94 -19.47 9.84 -14.08
CA LEU A 94 -19.02 9.53 -15.44
C LEU A 94 -19.95 10.11 -16.51
N GLU A 95 -21.26 10.13 -16.24
CA GLU A 95 -22.30 10.70 -17.12
C GLU A 95 -22.18 12.20 -17.34
N LYS A 96 -21.53 12.93 -16.42
CA LYS A 96 -21.35 14.39 -16.50
C LYS A 96 -20.09 14.78 -17.26
N ILE A 97 -19.24 13.82 -17.60
CA ILE A 97 -17.98 14.05 -18.33
C ILE A 97 -18.30 14.08 -19.82
N SER A 98 -17.75 15.07 -20.53
CA SER A 98 -18.04 15.21 -21.95
C SER A 98 -17.46 14.02 -22.76
N PRO A 99 -18.16 13.55 -23.80
CA PRO A 99 -17.71 12.42 -24.61
C PRO A 99 -16.37 12.71 -25.31
N GLU A 100 -16.12 13.98 -25.68
CA GLU A 100 -14.84 14.40 -26.27
C GLU A 100 -13.68 14.15 -25.30
N ARG A 101 -13.90 14.41 -24.01
CA ARG A 101 -12.87 14.22 -22.97
C ARG A 101 -12.59 12.76 -22.71
N ILE A 102 -13.63 11.92 -22.71
CA ILE A 102 -13.49 10.47 -22.62
C ILE A 102 -12.66 9.97 -23.80
N GLN A 103 -12.96 10.42 -25.02
CA GLN A 103 -12.23 10.03 -26.22
C GLN A 103 -10.76 10.45 -26.17
N ALA A 104 -10.46 11.66 -25.66
CA ALA A 104 -9.09 12.13 -25.49
C ALA A 104 -8.27 11.20 -24.56
N VAL A 105 -8.86 10.77 -23.45
CA VAL A 105 -8.22 9.82 -22.50
C VAL A 105 -8.07 8.43 -23.12
N LEU A 106 -9.05 7.95 -23.89
CA LEU A 106 -8.94 6.68 -24.61
C LEU A 106 -7.79 6.69 -25.62
N ASN A 107 -7.64 7.79 -26.36
CA ASN A 107 -6.53 7.97 -27.30
C ASN A 107 -5.17 8.02 -26.60
N GLU A 108 -5.06 8.67 -25.43
CA GLU A 108 -3.82 8.70 -24.61
C GLU A 108 -3.39 7.28 -24.21
N TYR A 109 -4.35 6.41 -23.90
CA TYR A 109 -4.08 5.04 -23.47
C TYR A 109 -4.15 4.00 -24.59
N HIS A 110 -4.24 4.43 -25.85
CA HIS A 110 -4.35 3.56 -27.03
C HIS A 110 -5.51 2.56 -26.94
N MET A 111 -6.67 3.01 -26.48
CA MET A 111 -7.90 2.22 -26.41
C MET A 111 -8.95 2.76 -27.37
N GLU A 112 -9.77 1.87 -27.93
CA GLU A 112 -10.82 2.25 -28.88
C GLU A 112 -12.15 2.55 -28.20
N VAL A 113 -12.47 1.82 -27.12
CA VAL A 113 -13.78 1.90 -26.46
C VAL A 113 -13.66 2.05 -24.94
N ILE A 114 -14.62 2.73 -24.32
CA ILE A 114 -14.63 2.98 -22.87
C ILE A 114 -14.70 1.67 -22.07
N GLU A 115 -15.35 0.65 -22.62
CA GLU A 115 -15.44 -0.68 -22.02
C GLU A 115 -14.06 -1.30 -21.78
N ASP A 116 -13.08 -1.07 -22.65
CA ASP A 116 -11.72 -1.57 -22.46
C ASP A 116 -11.04 -0.89 -21.27
N LEU A 117 -11.25 0.42 -21.13
CA LEU A 117 -10.76 1.19 -19.99
C LEU A 117 -11.41 0.73 -18.68
N LEU A 118 -12.73 0.51 -18.70
CA LEU A 118 -13.47 0.02 -17.55
C LEU A 118 -13.08 -1.41 -17.20
N GLU A 119 -12.88 -2.29 -18.17
CA GLU A 119 -12.35 -3.63 -17.96
C GLU A 119 -10.97 -3.58 -17.28
N ASP A 120 -10.07 -2.73 -17.76
CA ASP A 120 -8.73 -2.54 -17.19
C ASP A 120 -8.78 -2.03 -15.74
N ILE A 121 -9.73 -1.14 -15.42
CA ILE A 121 -9.98 -0.69 -14.05
C ILE A 121 -10.55 -1.84 -13.21
N GLY A 122 -11.52 -2.59 -13.73
CA GLY A 122 -12.16 -3.71 -13.04
C GLY A 122 -11.22 -4.86 -12.72
N LEU A 123 -10.26 -5.14 -13.61
CA LEU A 123 -9.18 -6.11 -13.38
C LEU A 123 -8.05 -5.55 -12.48
N GLY A 124 -8.07 -4.24 -12.22
CA GLY A 124 -7.09 -3.50 -11.42
C GLY A 124 -5.74 -3.38 -12.12
N ASN A 125 -5.73 -3.34 -13.45
CA ASN A 125 -4.57 -2.93 -14.25
C ASN A 125 -4.37 -1.42 -14.17
N ARG A 126 -5.47 -0.67 -14.03
CA ARG A 126 -5.49 0.79 -13.89
C ARG A 126 -6.26 1.20 -12.63
N MET A 127 -5.85 2.31 -12.01
CA MET A 127 -6.55 2.83 -10.85
C MET A 127 -7.64 3.81 -11.27
N ALA A 128 -8.87 3.53 -10.84
CA ALA A 128 -10.04 4.38 -11.05
C ALA A 128 -9.80 5.86 -10.73
N TYR A 129 -9.13 6.16 -9.61
CA TYR A 129 -8.84 7.53 -9.19
C TYR A 129 -7.93 8.31 -10.15
N VAL A 130 -6.92 7.64 -10.71
CA VAL A 130 -5.97 8.26 -11.66
C VAL A 130 -6.70 8.62 -12.94
N ILE A 131 -7.52 7.68 -13.42
CA ILE A 131 -8.35 7.88 -14.61
C ILE A 131 -9.39 8.99 -14.36
N ALA A 132 -10.04 9.01 -13.18
CA ALA A 132 -10.98 10.06 -12.80
C ALA A 132 -10.33 11.46 -12.84
N ARG A 133 -9.13 11.60 -12.25
CA ARG A 133 -8.39 12.87 -12.28
C ARG A 133 -7.97 13.25 -13.70
N ARG A 134 -7.54 12.28 -14.51
CA ARG A 134 -7.24 12.51 -15.94
C ARG A 134 -8.47 13.00 -16.69
N LEU A 135 -9.63 12.37 -16.50
CA LEU A 135 -10.88 12.79 -17.14
C LEU A 135 -11.28 14.21 -16.73
N LEU A 136 -10.99 14.64 -15.49
CA LEU A 136 -11.33 15.97 -15.00
C LEU A 136 -10.33 17.07 -15.36
N ALA A 137 -9.14 16.73 -15.85
CA ALA A 137 -8.16 17.74 -16.28
C ALA A 137 -8.67 18.51 -17.52
N SER A 138 -8.53 19.83 -17.54
CA SER A 138 -9.03 20.72 -18.60
C SER A 138 -8.12 20.75 -19.84
N GLU A 139 -8.69 20.95 -21.02
CA GLU A 139 -7.93 21.16 -22.26
C GLU A 139 -7.28 22.55 -22.24
N GLY A 140 -5.96 22.59 -22.04
CA GLY A 140 -5.17 23.83 -22.02
C GLY A 140 -4.30 23.99 -20.78
N GLU A 141 -4.64 23.30 -19.69
CA GLU A 141 -3.61 22.87 -18.74
C GLU A 141 -2.86 21.74 -19.43
N GLN A 142 -1.55 21.90 -19.65
CA GLN A 142 -0.67 20.76 -19.94
C GLN A 142 -1.10 19.65 -18.98
N ALA A 143 -1.64 18.55 -19.53
CA ALA A 143 -2.33 17.49 -18.79
C ALA A 143 -1.63 17.35 -17.45
N PRO A 144 -2.24 17.76 -16.32
CA PRO A 144 -1.53 18.23 -15.12
C PRO A 144 -0.44 17.25 -14.97
N SER A 145 0.77 17.74 -15.27
CA SER A 145 1.89 16.84 -15.33
C SER A 145 1.83 16.08 -14.01
N ALA A 146 2.22 14.83 -14.05
CA ALA A 146 2.43 14.11 -12.82
C ALA A 146 3.40 14.86 -11.84
N GLU A 147 3.86 16.08 -12.17
CA GLU A 147 4.73 17.00 -11.44
C GLU A 147 4.07 17.74 -10.27
N GLY A 148 2.73 17.72 -10.15
CA GLY A 148 2.05 18.20 -8.95
C GLY A 148 1.92 17.07 -7.93
N PRO A 149 2.68 17.06 -6.82
CA PRO A 149 2.71 15.91 -5.93
C PRO A 149 1.36 15.77 -5.21
N LEU A 150 0.64 14.66 -5.42
CA LEU A 150 -0.67 14.40 -4.79
C LEU A 150 -0.53 14.42 -3.27
N ALA A 151 -1.19 15.39 -2.63
CA ALA A 151 -1.12 15.62 -1.19
C ALA A 151 -1.90 14.54 -0.42
N ILE A 152 -1.19 13.59 0.17
CA ILE A 152 -1.82 12.50 0.92
C ILE A 152 -2.22 13.00 2.30
N ARG A 153 -3.52 13.03 2.57
CA ARG A 153 -4.09 13.17 3.92
C ARG A 153 -4.31 11.84 4.63
N GLY A 154 -4.43 10.74 3.87
CA GLY A 154 -4.81 9.41 4.37
C GLY A 154 -6.32 9.15 4.41
N THR A 155 -7.15 10.13 4.01
CA THR A 155 -8.63 10.08 4.12
C THR A 155 -9.37 10.08 2.77
N GLU A 156 -8.67 10.01 1.64
CA GLU A 156 -9.26 10.26 0.31
C GLU A 156 -9.98 9.05 -0.33
N GLY A 157 -10.47 8.09 0.46
CA GLY A 157 -11.18 6.91 -0.06
C GLY A 157 -10.31 5.95 -0.91
N LEU A 158 -9.05 6.29 -1.13
CA LEU A 158 -7.99 5.45 -1.69
C LEU A 158 -7.47 4.50 -0.60
N VAL A 159 -7.37 3.21 -0.92
CA VAL A 159 -6.62 2.25 -0.09
C VAL A 159 -5.13 2.57 -0.26
N LEU A 160 -4.66 3.50 0.56
CA LEU A 160 -3.26 3.93 0.61
C LEU A 160 -2.49 2.99 1.53
N ASN A 161 -1.49 2.32 0.98
CA ASN A 161 -0.60 1.44 1.74
C ASN A 161 0.80 2.04 1.82
N TYR A 162 1.42 2.08 2.99
CA TYR A 162 2.82 2.49 3.12
C TYR A 162 3.75 1.29 2.89
N ALA A 163 4.80 1.50 2.10
CA ALA A 163 5.73 0.43 1.76
C ALA A 163 6.55 -0.01 2.98
N LYS A 164 6.50 -1.30 3.31
CA LYS A 164 7.31 -1.89 4.40
C LYS A 164 8.81 -1.94 4.08
N CYS A 165 9.22 -1.78 2.82
CA CYS A 165 10.62 -1.84 2.43
C CYS A 165 11.40 -0.54 2.74
N CYS A 166 10.75 0.62 2.67
CA CYS A 166 11.41 1.91 2.87
C CYS A 166 10.72 2.80 3.93
N THR A 167 9.59 2.33 4.49
CA THR A 167 8.88 2.89 5.65
C THR A 167 8.77 4.42 5.63
N PRO A 168 8.14 5.01 4.60
CA PRO A 168 8.10 6.47 4.46
C PRO A 168 7.31 7.13 5.60
N ILE A 169 7.77 8.29 6.06
CA ILE A 169 7.11 9.08 7.12
C ILE A 169 6.92 10.54 6.68
N PRO A 170 6.01 11.30 7.33
CA PRO A 170 5.79 12.71 7.02
C PRO A 170 7.08 13.53 6.99
N GLY A 171 7.26 14.25 5.88
CA GLY A 171 8.47 15.03 5.56
C GLY A 171 9.52 14.29 4.72
N ASP A 172 9.33 13.01 4.43
CA ASP A 172 10.15 12.31 3.43
C ASP A 172 9.71 12.63 2.00
N PRO A 173 10.63 12.67 1.02
CA PRO A 173 10.25 12.67 -0.38
C PRO A 173 9.65 11.31 -0.75
N ILE A 174 8.42 11.32 -1.28
CA ILE A 174 7.62 10.12 -1.54
C ILE A 174 7.13 10.04 -2.97
N VAL A 175 6.88 8.81 -3.40
CA VAL A 175 6.27 8.49 -4.70
C VAL A 175 5.26 7.37 -4.51
N GLY A 176 4.16 7.46 -5.23
CA GLY A 176 3.12 6.46 -5.28
C GLY A 176 3.42 5.47 -6.38
N HIS A 177 3.59 4.21 -6.02
CA HIS A 177 3.68 3.12 -6.98
C HIS A 177 2.34 2.38 -7.05
N LEU A 178 1.80 2.24 -8.25
CA LEU A 178 0.62 1.44 -8.55
C LEU A 178 1.01 -0.02 -8.53
N SER A 179 0.95 -0.63 -7.34
CA SER A 179 1.19 -2.05 -7.21
C SER A 179 -0.07 -2.79 -7.57
N ALA A 180 0.07 -3.76 -8.47
CA ALA A 180 -0.98 -4.69 -8.84
C ALA A 180 -1.49 -5.50 -7.63
N GLY A 181 -2.37 -4.89 -6.82
CA GLY A 181 -3.04 -5.52 -5.69
C GLY A 181 -2.94 -4.93 -4.32
N LYS A 182 -2.04 -3.99 -4.14
CA LYS A 182 -2.00 -3.20 -2.92
C LYS A 182 -2.54 -1.80 -3.15
N GLY A 183 -3.16 -1.57 -4.32
CA GLY A 183 -3.55 -0.24 -4.78
C GLY A 183 -2.34 0.67 -4.88
N MET A 184 -2.49 1.89 -4.39
CA MET A 184 -1.40 2.84 -4.30
C MET A 184 -0.52 2.49 -3.10
N VAL A 185 0.74 2.13 -3.38
CA VAL A 185 1.75 1.91 -2.35
C VAL A 185 2.68 3.11 -2.32
N VAL A 186 2.77 3.78 -1.18
CA VAL A 186 3.66 4.93 -0.97
C VAL A 186 5.06 4.42 -0.67
N HIS A 187 6.03 4.79 -1.49
CA HIS A 187 7.45 4.53 -1.32
C HIS A 187 8.21 5.83 -1.08
N LEU A 188 9.43 5.72 -0.55
CA LEU A 188 10.41 6.80 -0.67
C LEU A 188 10.80 6.95 -2.14
N GLU A 189 11.01 8.19 -2.58
CA GLU A 189 11.47 8.47 -3.94
C GLU A 189 12.77 7.73 -4.27
N THR A 190 13.64 7.52 -3.28
CA THR A 190 14.93 6.83 -3.43
C THR A 190 14.87 5.31 -3.26
N CYS A 191 13.69 4.71 -3.09
CA CYS A 191 13.54 3.27 -2.83
C CYS A 191 14.08 2.42 -4.00
N ARG A 192 14.87 1.39 -3.68
CA ARG A 192 15.47 0.50 -4.69
C ARG A 192 14.45 -0.40 -5.39
N ASN A 193 13.42 -0.84 -4.66
CA ASN A 193 12.41 -1.78 -5.16
C ASN A 193 11.53 -1.23 -6.29
N ILE A 194 11.53 0.08 -6.51
CA ILE A 194 10.77 0.72 -7.59
C ILE A 194 11.68 1.45 -8.58
N SER A 195 13.00 1.27 -8.50
CA SER A 195 13.98 2.01 -9.31
C SER A 195 13.72 1.88 -10.82
N GLU A 196 13.37 0.69 -11.30
CA GLU A 196 13.08 0.42 -12.72
C GLU A 196 11.78 1.06 -13.20
N VAL A 197 10.76 1.14 -12.35
CA VAL A 197 9.42 1.64 -12.71
C VAL A 197 9.19 3.10 -12.31
N ARG A 198 10.13 3.71 -11.59
CA ARG A 198 10.01 5.06 -11.00
C ARG A 198 9.65 6.13 -12.03
N HIS A 199 10.25 6.04 -13.22
CA HIS A 199 10.06 7.02 -14.30
C HIS A 199 8.89 6.66 -15.21
N ASN A 200 8.19 5.55 -14.97
CA ASN A 200 7.04 5.17 -15.77
C ASN A 200 5.79 5.89 -15.22
N PRO A 201 5.23 6.87 -15.94
CA PRO A 201 4.08 7.66 -15.46
C PRO A 201 2.79 6.83 -15.31
N ASP A 202 2.69 5.69 -16.01
CA ASP A 202 1.53 4.79 -15.87
C ASP A 202 1.59 3.95 -14.59
N LYS A 203 2.77 3.82 -13.97
CA LYS A 203 2.99 2.99 -12.78
C LYS A 203 3.37 3.79 -11.55
N CYS A 204 3.91 4.99 -11.72
CA CYS A 204 4.39 5.83 -10.64
C CYS A 204 3.80 7.25 -10.74
N ILE A 205 3.36 7.76 -9.59
CA ILE A 205 2.72 9.07 -9.45
C ILE A 205 3.47 9.83 -8.36
N GLN A 206 3.82 11.07 -8.62
CA GLN A 206 4.46 11.91 -7.60
C GLN A 206 3.46 12.25 -6.50
N LEU A 207 3.88 12.08 -5.24
CA LEU A 207 3.04 12.34 -4.06
C LEU A 207 3.72 13.38 -3.16
N SER A 208 2.92 14.10 -2.38
CA SER A 208 3.40 14.96 -1.30
C SER A 208 2.66 14.62 -0.02
N TRP A 209 3.24 14.98 1.11
CA TRP A 209 2.54 14.94 2.38
C TRP A 209 1.62 16.15 2.49
N SER A 210 0.38 15.93 2.91
CA SER A 210 -0.47 17.03 3.35
C SER A 210 0.14 17.74 4.58
N LYS A 211 -0.26 18.99 4.83
CA LYS A 211 0.14 19.72 6.04
C LYS A 211 -0.49 19.15 7.31
N ASP A 212 -1.65 18.53 7.17
CA ASP A 212 -2.48 18.04 8.30
C ASP A 212 -2.43 16.51 8.41
N VAL A 213 -1.25 15.90 8.29
CA VAL A 213 -1.10 14.44 8.44
C VAL A 213 -1.08 14.10 9.93
N THR A 214 -1.99 13.24 10.36
CA THR A 214 -2.10 12.76 11.74
C THR A 214 -1.91 11.24 11.78
N GLY A 215 -1.30 10.74 12.86
CA GLY A 215 -1.05 9.32 13.07
C GLY A 215 0.41 9.00 13.38
N GLU A 216 0.66 7.75 13.72
CA GLU A 216 1.99 7.21 13.99
C GLU A 216 2.47 6.34 12.82
N PHE A 217 3.77 6.43 12.54
CA PHE A 217 4.42 5.74 11.45
C PHE A 217 5.63 4.96 11.96
N ASN A 218 5.73 3.71 11.54
CA ASN A 218 6.79 2.82 11.97
C ASN A 218 8.07 3.09 11.18
N VAL A 219 9.18 3.24 11.89
CA VAL A 219 10.52 3.42 11.34
C VAL A 219 11.45 2.39 11.94
N GLU A 220 12.22 1.72 11.10
CA GLU A 220 13.26 0.80 11.55
C GLU A 220 14.61 1.53 11.65
N LEU A 221 15.23 1.44 12.83
CA LEU A 221 16.54 1.96 13.16
C LEU A 221 17.48 0.80 13.45
N ARG A 222 18.63 0.80 12.78
CA ARG A 222 19.78 -0.04 13.13
C ARG A 222 20.74 0.78 13.99
N VAL A 223 20.88 0.37 15.25
CA VAL A 223 21.76 1.00 16.23
C VAL A 223 22.94 0.06 16.48
N GLU A 224 24.16 0.55 16.26
CA GLU A 224 25.41 -0.17 16.53
C GLU A 224 26.06 0.49 17.74
N LEU A 225 26.31 -0.32 18.77
CA LEU A 225 26.79 0.16 20.05
C LEU A 225 27.59 -0.88 20.80
N GLU A 226 28.42 -0.43 21.73
CA GLU A 226 29.19 -1.30 22.62
C GLU A 226 28.28 -2.12 23.54
N HIS A 227 28.61 -3.39 23.70
CA HIS A 227 27.85 -4.30 24.56
C HIS A 227 28.02 -3.90 26.04
N GLN A 228 26.89 -3.65 26.72
CA GLN A 228 26.85 -3.36 28.15
C GLN A 228 25.58 -3.92 28.79
N ARG A 229 25.64 -4.19 30.09
CA ARG A 229 24.46 -4.67 30.85
C ARG A 229 23.35 -3.60 30.82
N GLY A 230 22.11 -4.06 30.65
CA GLY A 230 20.92 -3.18 30.68
C GLY A 230 20.69 -2.36 29.41
N LEU A 231 21.39 -2.66 28.32
CA LEU A 231 21.34 -1.91 27.06
C LEU A 231 19.94 -1.81 26.45
N ILE A 232 19.15 -2.88 26.47
CA ILE A 232 17.76 -2.88 25.99
C ILE A 232 16.91 -1.88 26.79
N ALA A 233 17.07 -1.88 28.12
CA ALA A 233 16.33 -0.96 28.99
C ALA A 233 16.74 0.51 28.77
N LEU A 234 18.04 0.76 28.56
CA LEU A 234 18.54 2.11 28.24
C LEU A 234 18.01 2.63 26.90
N LEU A 235 17.98 1.78 25.87
CA LEU A 235 17.42 2.12 24.57
C LEU A 235 15.91 2.38 24.70
N ALA A 236 15.18 1.48 25.37
CA ALA A 236 13.75 1.63 25.58
C ALA A 236 13.39 2.91 26.33
N GLY A 237 14.07 3.18 27.45
CA GLY A 237 13.88 4.41 28.21
C GLY A 237 14.20 5.67 27.40
N SER A 238 15.21 5.63 26.54
CA SER A 238 15.59 6.79 25.71
C SER A 238 14.60 7.08 24.58
N VAL A 239 13.97 6.06 24.02
CA VAL A 239 12.88 6.23 23.03
C VAL A 239 11.63 6.78 23.71
N ASN A 240 11.23 6.19 24.84
CA ASN A 240 10.05 6.65 25.59
C ASN A 240 10.21 8.10 26.08
N ALA A 241 11.41 8.48 26.53
CA ALA A 241 11.71 9.87 26.95
C ALA A 241 11.70 10.89 25.81
N ALA A 242 11.57 10.43 24.56
CA ALA A 242 11.39 11.26 23.38
C ALA A 242 9.94 11.24 22.86
N ASP A 243 9.01 10.66 23.61
CA ASP A 243 7.61 10.39 23.23
C ASP A 243 7.45 9.44 22.03
N GLY A 244 8.43 8.55 21.80
CA GLY A 244 8.33 7.48 20.81
C GLY A 244 7.83 6.17 21.42
N ASN A 245 7.08 5.37 20.65
CA ASN A 245 6.73 4.01 21.02
C ASN A 245 7.69 3.00 20.36
N ILE A 246 7.85 1.82 20.96
CA ILE A 246 8.66 0.73 20.42
C ILE A 246 7.74 -0.43 20.06
N GLU A 247 7.69 -0.77 18.78
CA GLU A 247 6.91 -1.90 18.25
C GLU A 247 7.70 -3.21 18.31
N LYS A 248 9.02 -3.12 18.09
CA LYS A 248 9.89 -4.30 18.05
C LYS A 248 11.32 -3.93 18.42
N ILE A 249 11.97 -4.77 19.21
CA ILE A 249 13.41 -4.76 19.44
C ILE A 249 13.97 -6.14 19.06
N GLY A 250 14.96 -6.16 18.19
CA GLY A 250 15.81 -7.31 17.92
C GLY A 250 17.26 -6.96 18.22
N MET A 251 18.04 -7.92 18.71
CA MET A 251 19.44 -7.72 19.04
C MET A 251 20.24 -8.89 18.48
N ASP A 252 21.25 -8.57 17.68
CA ASP A 252 22.23 -9.51 17.16
C ASP A 252 23.60 -9.16 17.75
N GLU A 253 24.27 -10.15 18.32
CA GLU A 253 25.65 -10.01 18.78
C GLU A 253 26.60 -10.31 17.62
N ARG A 254 27.51 -9.36 17.32
CA ARG A 254 28.44 -9.51 16.19
C ARG A 254 29.76 -10.12 16.61
N ASP A 255 30.49 -9.45 17.50
CA ASP A 255 31.88 -9.81 17.87
C ASP A 255 32.14 -9.69 19.39
N GLY A 256 31.11 -9.90 20.23
CA GLY A 256 31.18 -9.86 21.71
C GLY A 256 31.39 -8.48 22.35
N ARG A 257 31.98 -7.52 21.62
CA ARG A 257 32.14 -6.12 22.04
C ARG A 257 31.10 -5.19 21.46
N ILE A 258 30.56 -5.53 20.28
CA ILE A 258 29.61 -4.70 19.54
C ILE A 258 28.31 -5.47 19.42
N SER A 259 27.22 -4.81 19.82
CA SER A 259 25.86 -5.26 19.62
C SER A 259 25.21 -4.47 18.50
N VAL A 260 24.44 -5.15 17.66
CA VAL A 260 23.61 -4.51 16.63
C VAL A 260 22.16 -4.67 17.04
N VAL A 261 21.49 -3.56 17.32
CA VAL A 261 20.08 -3.55 17.72
C VAL A 261 19.24 -3.01 16.58
N GLN A 262 18.22 -3.77 16.20
CA GLN A 262 17.15 -3.38 15.30
C GLN A 262 15.97 -2.89 16.14
N LEU A 263 15.67 -1.60 16.09
CA LEU A 263 14.51 -1.01 16.74
C LEU A 263 13.47 -0.57 15.70
N VAL A 264 12.25 -1.06 15.83
CA VAL A 264 11.09 -0.50 15.11
C VAL A 264 10.39 0.44 16.07
N VAL A 265 10.40 1.74 15.74
CA VAL A 265 9.82 2.81 16.55
C VAL A 265 8.67 3.49 15.82
N SER A 266 7.62 3.85 16.55
CA SER A 266 6.47 4.61 16.03
C SER A 266 6.69 6.10 16.29
N VAL A 267 6.65 6.89 15.22
CA VAL A 267 6.92 8.34 15.23
C VAL A 267 5.91 9.10 14.38
N HIS A 268 5.78 10.40 14.60
CA HIS A 268 4.79 11.24 13.92
C HIS A 268 5.33 11.76 12.58
N ASP A 269 6.58 12.20 12.57
CA ASP A 269 7.22 12.83 11.42
C ASP A 269 8.76 12.75 11.53
N ARG A 270 9.47 13.30 10.54
CA ARG A 270 10.93 13.38 10.54
C ARG A 270 11.52 14.21 11.68
N VAL A 271 10.82 15.22 12.18
CA VAL A 271 11.28 16.06 13.30
C VAL A 271 11.25 15.26 14.59
N HIS A 272 10.15 14.54 14.84
CA HIS A 272 10.01 13.62 15.95
C HIS A 272 11.07 12.51 15.88
N LEU A 273 11.26 11.87 14.72
CA LEU A 273 12.32 10.87 14.53
C LEU A 273 13.71 11.44 14.85
N ALA A 274 14.01 12.67 14.44
CA ALA A 274 15.28 13.31 14.75
C ALA A 274 15.48 13.52 16.26
N ARG A 275 14.42 13.84 17.02
CA ARG A 275 14.46 13.91 18.49
C ARG A 275 14.78 12.55 19.11
N VAL A 276 14.13 11.48 18.66
CA VAL A 276 14.38 10.10 19.11
C VAL A 276 15.84 9.71 18.84
N ILE A 277 16.32 9.93 17.60
CA ILE A 277 17.72 9.64 17.22
C ILE A 277 18.70 10.45 18.07
N LYS A 278 18.42 11.73 18.34
CA LYS A 278 19.27 12.59 19.18
C LYS A 278 19.39 12.05 20.61
N LYS A 279 18.29 11.55 21.19
CA LYS A 279 18.29 10.92 22.52
C LYS A 279 19.06 9.61 22.52
N LEU A 280 18.86 8.76 21.52
CA LEU A 280 19.61 7.51 21.37
C LEU A 280 21.11 7.74 21.24
N ARG A 281 21.54 8.77 20.46
CA ARG A 281 22.97 9.12 20.33
C ARG A 281 23.62 9.60 21.62
N ALA A 282 22.84 10.06 22.60
CA ALA A 282 23.37 10.49 23.90
C ALA A 282 23.75 9.31 24.80
N ILE A 283 23.32 8.09 24.48
CA ILE A 283 23.69 6.88 25.20
C ILE A 283 25.18 6.60 24.95
N LYS A 284 25.95 6.47 26.03
CA LYS A 284 27.36 6.12 25.97
C LYS A 284 27.54 4.77 25.29
N GLY A 285 28.47 4.69 24.33
CA GLY A 285 28.78 3.49 23.57
C GLY A 285 28.03 3.37 22.25
N VAL A 286 27.08 4.26 21.93
CA VAL A 286 26.46 4.31 20.59
C VAL A 286 27.47 4.83 19.57
N MET A 287 27.80 3.98 18.60
CA MET A 287 28.74 4.30 17.53
C MET A 287 28.02 4.80 16.27
N ARG A 288 26.91 4.14 15.91
CA ARG A 288 26.19 4.45 14.66
C ARG A 288 24.70 4.21 14.80
N ILE A 289 23.90 5.12 14.24
CA ILE A 289 22.46 4.94 14.08
C ILE A 289 22.11 5.18 12.62
N THR A 290 21.49 4.18 11.99
CA THR A 290 21.07 4.25 10.59
C THR A 290 19.59 3.93 10.50
N ARG A 291 18.80 4.78 9.84
CA ARG A 291 17.44 4.41 9.43
C ARG A 291 17.54 3.38 8.31
N VAL A 292 16.98 2.21 8.51
CA VAL A 292 16.98 1.15 7.50
C VAL A 292 16.05 1.58 6.37
N LYS A 293 16.61 1.69 5.16
CA LYS A 293 15.90 1.97 3.92
C LYS A 293 16.34 0.90 2.92
N ALA A 294 15.41 0.16 2.31
CA ALA A 294 15.72 -0.82 1.27
C ALA A 294 16.23 -0.17 -0.03
#